data_AF-A0AA88TY07-F1
#
_entry.id   AF-A0AA88TY07-F1
#
_cell.length_a   1.000
_cell.length_b   1.000
_cell.length_c   1.000
_cell.angle_alpha   90.00
_cell.angle_beta   90.00
_cell.angle_gamma   90.00
#
_symmetry.space_group_name_H-M   'P 1'
#
loop_
_entity.id
_entity.type
_entity.pdbx_description
1 polymer ?
#
loop_
_entity_poly.entity_id
_entity_poly.type
_entity_poly.pdbx_seq_one_letter_code
_entity_poly.pdbx_strand_id
1 'polypeptide(L)'
;MKILNSDELKIAETTLYAHLPKSIKAYGFVFAMNRGKPHTLEVLVDTWPAFTTIIVRPDPNNNRTMDFRKKVTLYSTDEEVLKRMLTVENAIDWSTYFLIGGCDLCHSPMLKEIAASRGISMKGYSLVHLMTLTEPSHLPELITRDLESRVSVLNESHADVVNKTWKFGGDDKGYRNILNLIRHFPTCCITDENNQPVSWVLLYDYCAMGMLYTQPEHRGKGYAKALITTMAKRLHYELKVAETALYAHLPKSIKGYAYPRLRTTALEVLVDTWPAFTTIIFRPDPNNNRAKDYLRKVTIYSTDEEVLRRMLTVENAIDWSTYFLIGGCDVRHLPLLKEIAASRGVSMKEFSLVHLMTLTDPSHLPELVTSDLESRRSVLTETHVDVINKTWKFGGDEKSYRNILHLIRHFPSCCITDENNQPVSWVLSYDYYAMGMLYTQPEHRGKGYAKALITTMAKRLHSQGYPVYCFIEESNELSYKLFKSLGFTDDPSYRATWYELNY
;
A
#
# COMPACT_ATOMS: atom_id res chain seq x y z
N MET A 1 -0.62 -27.64 -5.29
CA MET A 1 -1.32 -26.50 -4.66
C MET A 1 -0.64 -26.06 -3.38
N LYS A 2 -0.64 -24.75 -3.12
CA LYS A 2 -0.22 -24.12 -1.87
C LYS A 2 -1.22 -23.03 -1.46
N ILE A 3 -1.52 -22.92 -0.16
CA ILE A 3 -2.27 -21.80 0.41
C ILE A 3 -1.30 -20.67 0.74
N LEU A 4 -1.62 -19.45 0.32
CA LEU A 4 -0.76 -18.28 0.50
C LEU A 4 -0.92 -17.66 1.90
N ASN A 5 0.20 -17.31 2.52
CA ASN A 5 0.23 -16.48 3.73
C ASN A 5 0.27 -14.98 3.41
N SER A 6 0.22 -14.13 4.44
CA SER A 6 0.13 -12.67 4.29
C SER A 6 1.30 -12.03 3.52
N ASP A 7 2.51 -12.58 3.58
CA ASP A 7 3.66 -12.03 2.84
C ASP A 7 3.66 -12.50 1.39
N GLU A 8 3.18 -13.72 1.14
CA GLU A 8 3.01 -14.27 -0.21
C GLU A 8 1.88 -13.57 -0.98
N LEU A 9 0.80 -13.16 -0.32
CA LEU A 9 -0.27 -12.38 -0.94
C LEU A 9 0.22 -11.05 -1.56
N LYS A 10 1.28 -10.43 -1.01
CA LYS A 10 1.86 -9.19 -1.56
C LYS A 10 2.54 -9.43 -2.92
N ILE A 11 3.24 -10.57 -3.03
CA ILE A 11 3.88 -10.98 -4.28
C ILE A 11 2.80 -11.37 -5.30
N ALA A 12 1.78 -12.11 -4.86
CA ALA A 12 0.65 -12.48 -5.71
C ALA A 12 -0.11 -11.26 -6.26
N GLU A 13 -0.30 -10.21 -5.46
CA GLU A 13 -0.89 -8.94 -5.93
C GLU A 13 -0.12 -8.37 -7.12
N THR A 14 1.21 -8.36 -7.06
CA THR A 14 2.08 -7.85 -8.12
C THR A 14 1.99 -8.70 -9.38
N THR A 15 2.04 -10.02 -9.25
CA THR A 15 1.88 -10.94 -10.38
C THR A 15 0.52 -10.79 -11.05
N LEU A 16 -0.55 -10.69 -10.28
CA LEU A 16 -1.89 -10.50 -10.82
C LEU A 16 -2.04 -9.15 -11.51
N TYR A 17 -1.45 -8.09 -10.98
CA TYR A 17 -1.49 -6.75 -11.59
C TYR A 17 -0.96 -6.74 -13.04
N ALA A 18 0.12 -7.49 -13.31
CA ALA A 18 0.71 -7.60 -14.64
C ALA A 18 -0.23 -8.25 -15.69
N HIS A 19 -1.28 -8.93 -15.24
CA HIS A 19 -2.23 -9.65 -16.09
C HIS A 19 -3.63 -9.00 -16.15
N LEU A 20 -3.73 -7.76 -15.69
CA LEU A 20 -4.95 -6.98 -15.87
C LEU A 20 -5.24 -6.77 -17.38
N PRO A 21 -6.53 -6.77 -17.79
CA PRO A 21 -7.72 -6.81 -16.95
C PRO A 21 -8.21 -8.24 -16.60
N LYS A 22 -7.61 -9.30 -17.15
CA LYS A 22 -8.10 -10.68 -17.01
C LYS A 22 -8.08 -11.19 -15.57
N SER A 23 -7.07 -10.80 -14.80
CA SER A 23 -6.92 -11.17 -13.39
C SER A 23 -7.72 -10.30 -12.41
N ILE A 24 -8.45 -9.27 -12.88
CA ILE A 24 -8.94 -8.15 -12.04
C ILE A 24 -9.70 -8.58 -10.80
N LYS A 25 -10.49 -9.67 -10.88
CA LYS A 25 -11.31 -10.11 -9.76
C LYS A 25 -10.49 -10.82 -8.69
N ALA A 26 -9.56 -11.69 -9.09
CA ALA A 26 -8.62 -12.31 -8.17
C ALA A 26 -7.70 -11.23 -7.56
N TYR A 27 -7.20 -10.32 -8.41
CA TYR A 27 -6.43 -9.15 -7.98
C TYR A 27 -7.18 -8.34 -6.92
N GLY A 28 -8.45 -8.01 -7.15
CA GLY A 28 -9.26 -7.21 -6.24
C GLY A 28 -9.44 -7.84 -4.85
N PHE A 29 -9.63 -9.16 -4.78
CA PHE A 29 -9.68 -9.86 -3.49
C PHE A 29 -8.32 -9.83 -2.76
N VAL A 30 -7.24 -10.17 -3.48
CA VAL A 30 -5.88 -10.14 -2.91
C VAL A 30 -5.52 -8.71 -2.46
N PHE A 31 -5.88 -7.71 -3.26
CA PHE A 31 -5.72 -6.29 -2.96
C PHE A 31 -6.44 -5.91 -1.66
N ALA A 32 -7.70 -6.32 -1.50
CA ALA A 32 -8.47 -6.05 -0.29
C ALA A 32 -7.87 -6.76 0.95
N MET A 33 -7.44 -8.02 0.81
CA MET A 33 -6.80 -8.80 1.87
C MET A 33 -5.48 -8.17 2.34
N ASN A 34 -4.60 -7.78 1.41
CA ASN A 34 -3.35 -7.09 1.73
C ASN A 34 -3.61 -5.76 2.46
N ARG A 35 -4.81 -5.19 2.29
CA ARG A 35 -5.29 -3.96 2.94
C ARG A 35 -6.09 -4.19 4.22
N GLY A 36 -6.01 -5.40 4.79
CA GLY A 36 -6.62 -5.73 6.07
C GLY A 36 -8.15 -5.67 6.04
N LYS A 37 -8.78 -5.67 4.86
CA LYS A 37 -10.24 -5.67 4.76
C LYS A 37 -10.78 -7.00 5.28
N PRO A 38 -11.82 -7.01 6.14
CA PRO A 38 -12.38 -8.25 6.67
C PRO A 38 -12.80 -9.22 5.55
N HIS A 39 -12.39 -10.47 5.68
CA HIS A 39 -12.71 -11.53 4.71
C HIS A 39 -12.91 -12.89 5.40
N THR A 40 -13.56 -13.80 4.69
CA THR A 40 -13.72 -15.21 5.08
C THR A 40 -13.13 -16.14 4.01
N LEU A 41 -12.14 -15.65 3.27
CA LEU A 41 -11.59 -16.29 2.09
C LEU A 41 -10.12 -16.69 2.33
N GLU A 42 -9.67 -17.75 1.67
CA GLU A 42 -8.26 -18.11 1.51
C GLU A 42 -7.88 -18.10 0.03
N VAL A 43 -6.57 -18.05 -0.24
CA VAL A 43 -6.00 -17.95 -1.59
C VAL A 43 -5.06 -19.10 -1.84
N LEU A 44 -5.30 -19.83 -2.93
CA LEU A 44 -4.54 -21.01 -3.32
C LEU A 44 -3.91 -20.81 -4.68
N VAL A 45 -2.70 -21.31 -4.85
CA VAL A 45 -1.96 -21.32 -6.12
C VAL A 45 -1.51 -22.73 -6.47
N ASP A 46 -1.23 -23.00 -7.74
CA ASP A 46 -0.71 -24.30 -8.17
C ASP A 46 0.72 -24.54 -7.66
N THR A 47 1.59 -23.55 -7.84
CA THR A 47 3.02 -23.55 -7.55
C THR A 47 3.44 -22.21 -6.93
N TRP A 48 4.64 -22.12 -6.35
CA TRP A 48 5.13 -20.90 -5.71
C TRP A 48 6.64 -20.77 -5.85
N PRO A 49 7.21 -19.56 -6.10
CA PRO A 49 6.56 -18.25 -6.19
C PRO A 49 5.93 -17.89 -7.55
N ALA A 50 6.28 -18.60 -8.63
CA ALA A 50 5.74 -18.36 -9.97
C ALA A 50 4.56 -19.30 -10.23
N PHE A 51 3.33 -18.82 -10.03
CA PHE A 51 2.10 -19.58 -10.26
C PHE A 51 1.48 -19.27 -11.62
N THR A 52 0.77 -20.24 -12.20
CA THR A 52 -0.05 -20.05 -13.42
C THR A 52 -1.54 -20.01 -13.11
N THR A 53 -1.95 -20.61 -11.99
CA THR A 53 -3.34 -20.67 -11.53
C THR A 53 -3.47 -20.14 -10.12
N ILE A 54 -4.49 -19.30 -9.88
CA ILE A 54 -4.88 -18.86 -8.55
C ILE A 54 -6.39 -19.05 -8.34
N ILE A 55 -6.75 -19.51 -7.16
CA ILE A 55 -8.14 -19.72 -6.73
C ILE A 55 -8.33 -19.00 -5.39
N VAL A 56 -9.32 -18.12 -5.33
CA VAL A 56 -9.80 -17.48 -4.10
C VAL A 56 -11.11 -18.15 -3.70
N ARG A 57 -11.15 -18.80 -2.54
CA ARG A 57 -12.31 -19.58 -2.09
C ARG A 57 -12.66 -19.28 -0.63
N PRO A 58 -13.87 -19.65 -0.14
CA PRO A 58 -14.18 -19.59 1.28
C PRO A 58 -13.23 -20.46 2.10
N ASP A 59 -12.66 -19.90 3.17
CA ASP A 59 -11.77 -20.62 4.08
C ASP A 59 -12.57 -21.70 4.83
N PRO A 60 -12.27 -23.00 4.64
CA PRO A 60 -12.99 -24.09 5.28
C PRO A 60 -12.87 -24.09 6.81
N ASN A 61 -11.83 -23.43 7.36
CA ASN A 61 -11.60 -23.32 8.80
C ASN A 61 -12.27 -22.07 9.41
N ASN A 62 -12.91 -21.22 8.58
CA ASN A 62 -13.56 -20.02 9.04
C ASN A 62 -15.09 -20.22 9.14
N ASN A 63 -15.58 -20.35 10.36
CA ASN A 63 -17.01 -20.56 10.64
C ASN A 63 -17.92 -19.45 10.11
N ARG A 64 -17.41 -18.21 9.94
CA ARG A 64 -18.18 -17.09 9.39
C ARG A 64 -18.48 -17.25 7.90
N THR A 65 -17.85 -18.19 7.19
CA THR A 65 -18.19 -18.48 5.79
C THR A 65 -19.64 -18.88 5.59
N MET A 66 -20.28 -19.46 6.61
CA MET A 66 -21.70 -19.83 6.58
C MET A 66 -22.66 -18.64 6.54
N ASP A 67 -22.22 -17.47 7.01
CA ASP A 67 -23.02 -16.24 7.04
C ASP A 67 -23.18 -15.62 5.65
N PHE A 68 -22.31 -15.97 4.71
CA PHE A 68 -22.25 -15.40 3.38
C PHE A 68 -22.58 -16.44 2.31
N ARG A 69 -22.91 -15.96 1.10
CA ARG A 69 -23.01 -16.83 -0.07
C ARG A 69 -21.60 -17.29 -0.44
N LYS A 70 -21.37 -18.61 -0.58
CA LYS A 70 -20.07 -19.15 -1.00
C LYS A 70 -19.74 -18.66 -2.41
N LYS A 71 -18.65 -17.92 -2.56
CA LYS A 71 -18.13 -17.40 -3.83
C LYS A 71 -16.72 -17.93 -4.03
N VAL A 72 -16.43 -18.42 -5.23
CA VAL A 72 -15.09 -18.77 -5.69
C VAL A 72 -14.72 -17.86 -6.84
N THR A 73 -13.49 -17.38 -6.87
CA THR A 73 -12.91 -16.67 -8.01
C THR A 73 -11.68 -17.41 -8.47
N LEU A 74 -11.47 -17.49 -9.77
CA LEU A 74 -10.34 -18.17 -10.37
C LEU A 74 -9.71 -17.30 -11.46
N TYR A 75 -8.40 -17.40 -11.59
CA TYR A 75 -7.64 -16.84 -12.70
C TYR A 75 -6.56 -17.87 -13.08
N SER A 76 -6.47 -18.21 -14.36
CA SER A 76 -5.46 -19.14 -14.85
C SER A 76 -4.94 -18.75 -16.23
N THR A 77 -3.65 -18.96 -16.45
CA THR A 77 -3.02 -18.96 -17.78
C THR A 77 -2.75 -20.38 -18.31
N ASP A 78 -3.06 -21.41 -17.52
CA ASP A 78 -2.86 -22.82 -17.84
C ASP A 78 -4.11 -23.64 -17.46
N GLU A 79 -4.88 -24.01 -18.49
CA GLU A 79 -6.17 -24.69 -18.30
C GLU A 79 -6.01 -26.12 -17.75
N GLU A 80 -4.92 -26.82 -18.08
CA GLU A 80 -4.66 -28.18 -17.58
C GLU A 80 -4.30 -28.16 -16.09
N VAL A 81 -3.50 -27.16 -15.66
CA VAL A 81 -3.22 -26.94 -14.25
C VAL A 81 -4.50 -26.60 -13.48
N LEU A 82 -5.35 -25.72 -14.03
CA LEU A 82 -6.65 -25.41 -13.42
C LEU A 82 -7.54 -26.67 -13.31
N LYS A 83 -7.63 -27.48 -14.38
CA LYS A 83 -8.37 -28.75 -14.38
C LYS A 83 -7.84 -29.69 -13.31
N ARG A 84 -6.52 -29.85 -13.18
CA ARG A 84 -5.87 -30.66 -12.12
C ARG A 84 -6.21 -30.17 -10.72
N MET A 85 -6.13 -28.85 -10.47
CA MET A 85 -6.47 -28.27 -9.18
C MET A 85 -7.94 -28.52 -8.78
N LEU A 86 -8.85 -28.42 -9.73
CA LEU A 86 -10.29 -28.61 -9.52
C LEU A 86 -10.71 -30.08 -9.38
N THR A 87 -9.94 -31.01 -9.93
CA THR A 87 -10.24 -32.45 -9.94
C THR A 87 -9.44 -33.22 -8.88
N VAL A 88 -8.12 -33.27 -9.01
CA VAL A 88 -7.23 -34.10 -8.20
C VAL A 88 -6.93 -33.46 -6.84
N GLU A 89 -6.62 -32.16 -6.84
CA GLU A 89 -6.17 -31.45 -5.63
C GLU A 89 -7.34 -30.93 -4.79
N ASN A 90 -8.58 -31.12 -5.26
CA ASN A 90 -9.84 -30.70 -4.61
C ASN A 90 -9.77 -29.25 -4.09
N ALA A 91 -9.32 -28.34 -4.95
CA ALA A 91 -9.21 -26.92 -4.64
C ALA A 91 -10.56 -26.24 -4.36
N ILE A 92 -11.70 -26.90 -4.60
CA ILE A 92 -13.04 -26.41 -4.22
C ILE A 92 -13.84 -27.54 -3.60
N ASP A 93 -14.64 -27.23 -2.58
CA ASP A 93 -15.67 -28.11 -2.05
C ASP A 93 -16.86 -28.19 -3.01
N TRP A 94 -16.87 -29.26 -3.82
CA TRP A 94 -17.93 -29.56 -4.79
C TRP A 94 -19.22 -30.11 -4.15
N SER A 95 -19.22 -30.42 -2.84
CA SER A 95 -20.40 -31.00 -2.16
C SER A 95 -21.44 -29.96 -1.77
N THR A 96 -21.11 -28.67 -1.84
CA THR A 96 -22.01 -27.58 -1.44
C THR A 96 -22.28 -26.61 -2.58
N TYR A 97 -23.35 -25.82 -2.44
CA TYR A 97 -23.64 -24.76 -3.40
C TYR A 97 -22.61 -23.63 -3.30
N PHE A 98 -22.02 -23.25 -4.45
CA PHE A 98 -21.14 -22.08 -4.58
C PHE A 98 -21.32 -21.40 -5.94
N LEU A 99 -20.86 -20.15 -6.02
CA LEU A 99 -20.82 -19.38 -7.26
C LEU A 99 -19.38 -19.17 -7.71
N ILE A 100 -19.06 -19.51 -8.96
CA ILE A 100 -17.82 -19.05 -9.59
C ILE A 100 -18.06 -17.66 -10.17
N GLY A 101 -17.44 -16.64 -9.59
CA GLY A 101 -17.60 -15.26 -9.98
C GLY A 101 -16.47 -14.76 -10.88
N GLY A 102 -16.81 -14.03 -11.94
CA GLY A 102 -15.84 -13.36 -12.83
C GLY A 102 -14.87 -14.31 -13.53
N CYS A 103 -15.33 -15.54 -13.81
CA CYS A 103 -14.61 -16.52 -14.61
C CYS A 103 -14.62 -16.12 -16.09
N ASP A 104 -13.49 -16.29 -16.78
CA ASP A 104 -13.42 -16.17 -18.23
C ASP A 104 -14.28 -17.27 -18.89
N LEU A 105 -15.01 -16.91 -19.95
CA LEU A 105 -15.87 -17.83 -20.68
C LEU A 105 -15.08 -18.98 -21.31
N CYS A 106 -13.79 -18.79 -21.60
CA CYS A 106 -12.94 -19.84 -22.16
C CYS A 106 -12.91 -21.10 -21.29
N HIS A 107 -13.01 -20.97 -19.96
CA HIS A 107 -13.01 -22.09 -19.02
C HIS A 107 -14.37 -22.79 -18.89
N SER A 108 -15.45 -22.25 -19.47
CA SER A 108 -16.79 -22.80 -19.29
C SER A 108 -16.95 -24.25 -19.78
N PRO A 109 -16.40 -24.68 -20.93
CA PRO A 109 -16.48 -26.06 -21.37
C PRO A 109 -15.81 -27.03 -20.38
N MET A 110 -14.60 -26.71 -19.94
CA MET A 110 -13.86 -27.50 -18.94
C MET A 110 -14.62 -27.59 -17.61
N LEU A 111 -15.18 -26.48 -17.12
CA LEU A 111 -15.98 -26.48 -15.89
C LEU A 111 -17.26 -27.32 -16.02
N LYS A 112 -17.91 -27.34 -17.20
CA LYS A 112 -19.08 -28.20 -17.47
C LYS A 112 -18.69 -29.68 -17.44
N GLU A 113 -17.55 -30.03 -18.03
CA GLU A 113 -17.02 -31.40 -18.04
C GLU A 113 -16.73 -31.88 -16.61
N ILE A 114 -16.05 -31.06 -15.79
CA ILE A 114 -15.76 -31.40 -14.38
C ILE A 114 -17.05 -31.55 -13.57
N ALA A 115 -18.02 -30.65 -13.76
CA ALA A 115 -19.30 -30.75 -13.05
C ALA A 115 -20.05 -32.02 -13.44
N ALA A 116 -20.11 -32.35 -14.73
CA ALA A 116 -20.77 -33.55 -15.24
C ALA A 116 -20.12 -34.85 -14.72
N SER A 117 -18.79 -34.92 -14.72
CA SER A 117 -18.06 -36.09 -14.19
C SER A 117 -18.26 -36.30 -12.69
N ARG A 118 -18.62 -35.25 -11.96
CA ARG A 118 -18.98 -35.28 -10.54
C ARG A 118 -20.49 -35.42 -10.29
N GLY A 119 -21.32 -35.51 -11.32
CA GLY A 119 -22.79 -35.58 -11.20
C GLY A 119 -23.43 -34.29 -10.69
N ILE A 120 -22.78 -33.14 -10.85
CA ILE A 120 -23.21 -31.83 -10.34
C ILE A 120 -23.87 -31.02 -11.46
N SER A 121 -25.03 -30.44 -11.15
CA SER A 121 -25.69 -29.50 -12.05
C SER A 121 -25.00 -28.13 -12.04
N MET A 122 -24.54 -27.69 -13.21
CA MET A 122 -24.00 -26.33 -13.41
C MET A 122 -24.86 -25.56 -14.40
N LYS A 123 -25.23 -24.32 -14.04
CA LYS A 123 -25.95 -23.39 -14.91
C LYS A 123 -25.26 -22.04 -14.97
N GLY A 124 -25.33 -21.37 -16.12
CA GLY A 124 -24.90 -19.99 -16.26
C GLY A 124 -25.78 -19.06 -15.42
N TYR A 125 -25.16 -18.16 -14.66
CA TYR A 125 -25.90 -17.24 -13.78
C TYR A 125 -26.17 -15.89 -14.45
N SER A 126 -25.13 -15.21 -14.94
CA SER A 126 -25.23 -13.97 -15.70
C SER A 126 -23.94 -13.78 -16.50
N LEU A 127 -24.06 -13.35 -17.76
CA LEU A 127 -22.95 -12.81 -18.52
C LEU A 127 -22.86 -11.29 -18.23
N VAL A 128 -21.64 -10.75 -18.13
CA VAL A 128 -21.40 -9.35 -17.77
C VAL A 128 -20.27 -8.78 -18.63
N HIS A 129 -20.31 -7.46 -18.84
CA HIS A 129 -19.20 -6.74 -19.45
C HIS A 129 -18.26 -6.22 -18.36
N LEU A 130 -16.95 -6.47 -18.53
CA LEU A 130 -15.92 -5.87 -17.71
C LEU A 130 -15.58 -4.48 -18.29
N MET A 131 -15.83 -3.44 -17.51
CA MET A 131 -15.50 -2.06 -17.86
C MET A 131 -14.34 -1.59 -16.99
N THR A 132 -13.30 -1.04 -17.60
CA THR A 132 -12.15 -0.46 -16.90
C THR A 132 -12.02 1.03 -17.25
N LEU A 133 -11.67 1.83 -16.25
CA LEU A 133 -11.33 3.24 -16.42
C LEU A 133 -9.93 3.45 -15.87
N THR A 134 -8.96 3.66 -16.76
CA THR A 134 -7.55 3.78 -16.40
C THR A 134 -7.18 5.19 -15.93
N GLU A 135 -7.82 6.22 -16.49
CA GLU A 135 -7.56 7.63 -16.15
C GLU A 135 -8.84 8.37 -15.70
N PRO A 136 -9.21 8.26 -14.41
CA PRO A 136 -10.35 9.00 -13.85
C PRO A 136 -10.14 10.53 -13.80
N SER A 137 -8.90 10.99 -13.98
CA SER A 137 -8.49 12.40 -13.97
C SER A 137 -9.19 13.25 -15.04
N HIS A 138 -9.54 12.66 -16.18
CA HIS A 138 -10.20 13.34 -17.29
C HIS A 138 -11.73 13.36 -17.17
N LEU A 139 -12.28 12.80 -16.09
CA LEU A 139 -13.73 12.80 -15.90
C LEU A 139 -14.23 14.24 -15.64
N PRO A 140 -15.27 14.69 -16.36
CA PRO A 140 -15.83 16.02 -16.17
C PRO A 140 -16.36 16.22 -14.75
N GLU A 141 -16.42 17.46 -14.29
CA GLU A 141 -17.15 17.83 -13.08
C GLU A 141 -18.65 17.76 -13.38
N LEU A 142 -19.34 16.77 -12.82
CA LEU A 142 -20.75 16.51 -13.11
C LEU A 142 -21.69 16.83 -11.93
N ILE A 143 -21.11 17.17 -10.77
CA ILE A 143 -21.86 17.59 -9.61
C ILE A 143 -22.04 19.11 -9.70
N THR A 144 -23.28 19.56 -9.81
CA THR A 144 -23.63 20.97 -9.59
C THR A 144 -23.57 21.28 -8.10
N ARG A 145 -23.37 22.55 -7.71
CA ARG A 145 -23.38 22.94 -6.28
C ARG A 145 -24.62 22.46 -5.51
N ASP A 146 -25.77 22.41 -6.19
CA ASP A 146 -27.03 21.90 -5.63
C ASP A 146 -26.99 20.38 -5.35
N LEU A 147 -26.34 19.62 -6.23
CA LEU A 147 -26.20 18.17 -6.03
C LEU A 147 -25.11 17.85 -5.00
N GLU A 148 -24.09 18.70 -4.88
CA GLU A 148 -22.95 18.52 -3.99
C GLU A 148 -23.38 18.43 -2.52
N SER A 149 -24.30 19.30 -2.10
CA SER A 149 -24.86 19.31 -0.74
C SER A 149 -25.66 18.05 -0.39
N ARG A 150 -26.07 17.27 -1.40
CA ARG A 150 -26.87 16.04 -1.26
C ARG A 150 -26.04 14.77 -1.42
N VAL A 151 -24.76 14.88 -1.80
CA VAL A 151 -23.87 13.73 -1.90
C VAL A 151 -23.45 13.31 -0.49
N SER A 152 -23.61 12.03 -0.20
CA SER A 152 -23.30 11.46 1.12
C SER A 152 -22.77 10.03 0.97
N VAL A 153 -22.59 9.36 2.10
CA VAL A 153 -22.22 7.95 2.19
C VAL A 153 -23.41 7.14 2.71
N LEU A 154 -23.47 5.87 2.32
CA LEU A 154 -24.41 4.95 2.94
C LEU A 154 -23.95 4.60 4.35
N ASN A 155 -24.89 4.46 5.28
CA ASN A 155 -24.67 3.93 6.62
C ASN A 155 -25.55 2.68 6.84
N GLU A 156 -25.46 2.06 8.01
CA GLU A 156 -26.13 0.79 8.31
C GLU A 156 -27.66 0.85 8.18
N SER A 157 -28.29 1.99 8.45
CA SER A 157 -29.75 2.14 8.30
C SER A 157 -30.21 2.03 6.85
N HIS A 158 -29.29 2.21 5.88
CA HIS A 158 -29.57 2.07 4.46
C HIS A 158 -29.41 0.64 3.93
N ALA A 159 -28.94 -0.32 4.73
CA ALA A 159 -28.69 -1.68 4.27
C ALA A 159 -29.98 -2.38 3.78
N ASP A 160 -31.10 -2.14 4.45
CA ASP A 160 -32.39 -2.76 4.11
C ASP A 160 -32.92 -2.29 2.75
N VAL A 161 -32.91 -0.98 2.48
CA VAL A 161 -33.35 -0.44 1.18
C VAL A 161 -32.48 -0.94 0.04
N VAL A 162 -31.16 -0.98 0.24
CA VAL A 162 -30.23 -1.52 -0.78
C VAL A 162 -30.50 -3.01 -1.01
N ASN A 163 -30.76 -3.79 0.05
CA ASN A 163 -31.03 -5.23 -0.05
C ASN A 163 -32.33 -5.53 -0.79
N LYS A 164 -33.42 -4.83 -0.44
CA LYS A 164 -34.73 -4.99 -1.09
C LYS A 164 -34.71 -4.59 -2.56
N THR A 165 -33.86 -3.62 -2.91
CA THR A 165 -33.82 -3.05 -4.26
C THR A 165 -32.87 -3.81 -5.20
N TRP A 166 -31.89 -4.52 -4.65
CA TRP A 166 -30.92 -5.26 -5.44
C TRP A 166 -31.54 -6.54 -6.00
N LYS A 167 -31.44 -6.77 -7.32
CA LYS A 167 -32.02 -7.96 -8.00
C LYS A 167 -31.56 -9.32 -7.48
N PHE A 168 -30.46 -9.36 -6.72
CA PHE A 168 -29.92 -10.58 -6.11
C PHE A 168 -29.99 -10.57 -4.57
N GLY A 169 -30.58 -9.52 -3.99
CA GLY A 169 -30.84 -9.37 -2.57
C GLY A 169 -32.23 -9.87 -2.20
N GLY A 170 -32.78 -9.31 -1.11
CA GLY A 170 -34.10 -9.66 -0.57
C GLY A 170 -34.09 -10.82 0.44
N ASP A 171 -32.93 -11.43 0.68
CA ASP A 171 -32.72 -12.45 1.71
C ASP A 171 -31.78 -11.95 2.83
N ASP A 172 -31.74 -12.67 3.95
CA ASP A 172 -30.87 -12.33 5.09
C ASP A 172 -29.39 -12.36 4.74
N LYS A 173 -28.98 -13.26 3.84
CA LYS A 173 -27.59 -13.35 3.38
C LYS A 173 -27.19 -12.14 2.55
N GLY A 174 -28.10 -11.65 1.70
CA GLY A 174 -27.98 -10.42 0.93
C GLY A 174 -27.86 -9.21 1.85
N TYR A 175 -28.71 -9.14 2.88
CA TYR A 175 -28.65 -8.08 3.89
C TYR A 175 -27.30 -8.06 4.60
N ARG A 176 -26.82 -9.20 5.12
CA ARG A 176 -25.51 -9.31 5.78
C ARG A 176 -24.36 -8.94 4.85
N ASN A 177 -24.42 -9.37 3.59
CA ASN A 177 -23.42 -9.00 2.59
C ASN A 177 -23.41 -7.48 2.36
N ILE A 178 -24.56 -6.85 2.17
CA ILE A 178 -24.66 -5.39 1.96
C ILE A 178 -24.19 -4.61 3.17
N LEU A 179 -24.58 -5.04 4.37
CA LEU A 179 -24.12 -4.45 5.63
C LEU A 179 -22.59 -4.52 5.75
N ASN A 180 -21.99 -5.65 5.39
CA ASN A 180 -20.53 -5.80 5.34
C ASN A 180 -19.88 -4.85 4.33
N LEU A 181 -20.48 -4.64 3.15
CA LEU A 181 -19.98 -3.68 2.17
C LEU A 181 -20.04 -2.25 2.69
N ILE A 182 -21.18 -1.83 3.25
CA ILE A 182 -21.38 -0.48 3.79
C ILE A 182 -20.39 -0.18 4.94
N ARG A 183 -20.13 -1.15 5.82
CA ARG A 183 -19.22 -0.98 6.96
C ARG A 183 -17.75 -0.86 6.59
N HIS A 184 -17.31 -1.55 5.52
CA HIS A 184 -15.89 -1.78 5.29
C HIS A 184 -15.35 -1.23 3.97
N PHE A 185 -16.23 -0.84 3.05
CA PHE A 185 -15.86 -0.37 1.72
C PHE A 185 -16.49 0.99 1.41
N PRO A 186 -15.80 1.85 0.63
CA PRO A 186 -16.36 3.12 0.19
C PRO A 186 -17.74 2.97 -0.47
N THR A 187 -18.64 3.88 -0.08
CA THR A 187 -19.98 4.03 -0.68
C THR A 187 -20.19 5.48 -1.06
N CYS A 188 -21.12 5.72 -1.98
CA CYS A 188 -21.53 7.07 -2.35
C CYS A 188 -23.03 7.04 -2.67
N CYS A 189 -23.77 8.00 -2.15
CA CYS A 189 -25.19 8.17 -2.44
C CYS A 189 -25.55 9.64 -2.65
N ILE A 190 -26.69 9.86 -3.28
CA ILE A 190 -27.39 11.14 -3.32
C ILE A 190 -28.64 10.97 -2.47
N THR A 191 -28.90 11.90 -1.56
CA THR A 191 -30.06 11.89 -0.67
C THR A 191 -31.17 12.82 -1.16
N ASP A 192 -32.39 12.62 -0.65
CA ASP A 192 -33.47 13.61 -0.70
C ASP A 192 -33.36 14.64 0.45
N GLU A 193 -34.36 15.50 0.56
CA GLU A 193 -34.48 16.53 1.61
C GLU A 193 -34.62 15.93 3.03
N ASN A 194 -35.00 14.66 3.14
CA ASN A 194 -35.13 13.91 4.39
C ASN A 194 -33.91 13.03 4.69
N ASN A 195 -32.79 13.27 4.00
CA ASN A 195 -31.57 12.48 4.07
C ASN A 195 -31.72 10.99 3.70
N GLN A 196 -32.77 10.62 2.95
CA GLN A 196 -32.96 9.25 2.47
C GLN A 196 -32.23 9.04 1.13
N PRO A 197 -31.51 7.92 0.94
CA PRO A 197 -30.76 7.68 -0.30
C PRO A 197 -31.70 7.41 -1.48
N VAL A 198 -31.63 8.25 -2.51
CA VAL A 198 -32.42 8.12 -3.75
C VAL A 198 -31.62 7.57 -4.92
N SER A 199 -30.29 7.64 -4.83
CA SER A 199 -29.36 6.98 -5.76
C SER A 199 -28.08 6.61 -5.02
N TRP A 200 -27.46 5.48 -5.37
CA TRP A 200 -26.25 5.03 -4.69
C TRP A 200 -25.36 4.14 -5.57
N VAL A 201 -24.10 4.00 -5.17
CA VAL A 201 -23.12 3.05 -5.69
C VAL A 201 -22.27 2.52 -4.54
N LEU A 202 -21.94 1.23 -4.58
CA LEU A 202 -21.10 0.57 -3.58
C LEU A 202 -19.85 -0.01 -4.26
N LEU A 203 -18.85 -0.32 -3.45
CA LEU A 203 -17.78 -1.23 -3.83
C LEU A 203 -18.10 -2.66 -3.36
N TYR A 204 -17.85 -3.64 -4.22
CA TYR A 204 -17.81 -5.04 -3.81
C TYR A 204 -16.58 -5.33 -2.94
N ASP A 205 -16.58 -6.50 -2.32
CA ASP A 205 -15.51 -7.09 -1.51
C ASP A 205 -14.19 -7.31 -2.27
N TYR A 206 -14.22 -7.23 -3.60
CA TYR A 206 -13.06 -7.25 -4.50
C TYR A 206 -12.80 -5.89 -5.17
N CYS A 207 -13.25 -4.79 -4.56
CA CYS A 207 -12.96 -3.41 -4.96
C CYS A 207 -13.47 -2.97 -6.35
N ALA A 208 -14.41 -3.70 -6.96
CA ALA A 208 -15.10 -3.22 -8.16
C ALA A 208 -16.34 -2.39 -7.79
N MET A 209 -16.57 -1.30 -8.53
CA MET A 209 -17.83 -0.53 -8.43
C MET A 209 -19.00 -1.40 -8.86
N GLY A 210 -20.08 -1.33 -8.09
CA GLY A 210 -21.26 -2.15 -8.30
C GLY A 210 -22.46 -1.67 -7.52
N MET A 211 -23.56 -2.41 -7.65
CA MET A 211 -24.84 -2.10 -7.00
C MET A 211 -25.32 -0.66 -7.25
N LEU A 212 -24.91 -0.08 -8.39
CA LEU A 212 -25.38 1.24 -8.82
C LEU A 212 -26.89 1.18 -9.01
N TYR A 213 -27.60 2.10 -8.36
CA TYR A 213 -29.04 2.19 -8.47
C TYR A 213 -29.52 3.64 -8.34
N THR A 214 -30.61 3.94 -9.04
CA THR A 214 -31.37 5.18 -8.90
C THR A 214 -32.85 4.81 -8.83
N GLN A 215 -33.52 5.30 -7.78
CA GLN A 215 -34.97 5.12 -7.61
C GLN A 215 -35.73 5.58 -8.85
N PRO A 216 -36.79 4.88 -9.29
CA PRO A 216 -37.50 5.16 -10.53
C PRO A 216 -37.85 6.64 -10.77
N GLU A 217 -38.37 7.31 -9.75
CA GLU A 217 -38.77 8.72 -9.69
C GLU A 217 -37.61 9.73 -9.77
N HIS A 218 -36.37 9.25 -9.60
CA HIS A 218 -35.14 10.04 -9.71
C HIS A 218 -34.32 9.72 -10.98
N ARG A 219 -34.80 8.83 -11.85
CA ARG A 219 -34.14 8.52 -13.12
C ARG A 219 -34.22 9.70 -14.09
N GLY A 220 -33.26 9.78 -15.01
CA GLY A 220 -33.14 10.88 -15.97
C GLY A 220 -32.49 12.17 -15.40
N LYS A 221 -32.28 12.27 -14.08
CA LYS A 221 -31.68 13.43 -13.41
C LYS A 221 -30.14 13.46 -13.42
N GLY A 222 -29.49 12.50 -14.09
CA GLY A 222 -28.02 12.41 -14.16
C GLY A 222 -27.32 11.82 -12.91
N TYR A 223 -28.06 11.48 -11.85
CA TYR A 223 -27.52 11.02 -10.56
C TYR A 223 -26.56 9.83 -10.67
N ALA A 224 -26.92 8.80 -11.44
CA ALA A 224 -26.06 7.63 -11.62
C ALA A 224 -24.70 8.00 -12.24
N LYS A 225 -24.69 8.91 -13.22
CA LYS A 225 -23.47 9.38 -13.88
C LYS A 225 -22.62 10.19 -12.90
N ALA A 226 -23.25 11.09 -12.14
CA ALA A 226 -22.58 11.85 -11.08
C ALA A 226 -21.92 10.92 -10.06
N LEU A 227 -22.65 9.92 -9.54
CA LEU A 227 -22.13 8.96 -8.56
C LEU A 227 -20.97 8.12 -9.08
N ILE A 228 -21.05 7.60 -10.32
CA ILE A 228 -19.93 6.88 -10.93
C ILE A 228 -18.70 7.80 -11.02
N THR A 229 -18.88 9.03 -11.50
CA THR A 229 -17.78 10.00 -11.62
C THR A 229 -17.17 10.34 -10.28
N THR A 230 -17.99 10.62 -9.27
CA THR A 230 -17.53 10.94 -7.91
C THR A 230 -16.83 9.77 -7.27
N MET A 231 -17.37 8.55 -7.39
CA MET A 231 -16.72 7.36 -6.86
C MET A 231 -15.40 7.08 -7.57
N ALA A 232 -15.37 7.15 -8.91
CA ALA A 232 -14.15 6.95 -9.69
C ALA A 232 -13.07 7.98 -9.34
N LYS A 233 -13.45 9.26 -9.19
CA LYS A 233 -12.57 10.31 -8.68
C LYS A 233 -12.13 9.95 -7.27
N ARG A 234 -13.02 9.74 -6.30
CA ARG A 234 -12.69 9.41 -4.90
C ARG A 234 -11.69 8.27 -4.77
N LEU A 235 -11.93 7.14 -5.46
CA LEU A 235 -11.05 5.97 -5.46
C LEU A 235 -9.67 6.25 -6.07
N HIS A 236 -9.58 7.21 -6.99
CA HIS A 236 -8.33 7.70 -7.58
C HIS A 236 -7.67 8.81 -6.74
N TYR A 237 -8.47 9.62 -6.06
CA TYR A 237 -8.15 10.94 -5.51
C TYR A 237 -7.57 10.83 -4.09
N GLU A 238 -7.98 9.86 -3.26
CA GLU A 238 -7.50 9.76 -1.87
C GLU A 238 -5.97 9.52 -1.77
N LEU A 239 -5.36 8.76 -2.68
CA LEU A 239 -3.90 8.59 -2.73
C LEU A 239 -3.23 9.68 -3.57
N LYS A 240 -3.82 10.08 -4.71
CA LYS A 240 -3.21 11.03 -5.65
C LYS A 240 -3.21 12.48 -5.14
N VAL A 241 -4.18 12.88 -4.31
CA VAL A 241 -4.22 14.23 -3.71
C VAL A 241 -3.16 14.39 -2.64
N ALA A 242 -3.06 13.42 -1.72
CA ALA A 242 -1.97 13.42 -0.75
C ALA A 242 -0.63 13.42 -1.48
N GLU A 243 -0.48 12.58 -2.51
CA GLU A 243 0.71 12.55 -3.36
C GLU A 243 0.98 13.88 -4.07
N THR A 244 -0.02 14.52 -4.68
CA THR A 244 0.12 15.79 -5.42
C THR A 244 0.39 16.97 -4.48
N ALA A 245 -0.33 17.06 -3.36
CA ALA A 245 -0.15 18.09 -2.35
C ALA A 245 1.24 17.97 -1.70
N LEU A 246 1.69 16.76 -1.39
CA LEU A 246 3.05 16.53 -0.91
C LEU A 246 4.06 16.83 -2.02
N TYR A 247 3.84 16.40 -3.27
CA TYR A 247 4.74 16.67 -4.40
C TYR A 247 5.01 18.16 -4.59
N ALA A 248 3.98 19.00 -4.48
CA ALA A 248 4.09 20.46 -4.61
C ALA A 248 5.03 21.11 -3.56
N HIS A 249 5.32 20.40 -2.46
CA HIS A 249 6.16 20.88 -1.37
C HIS A 249 7.48 20.10 -1.24
N LEU A 250 7.88 19.35 -2.27
CA LEU A 250 9.21 18.76 -2.33
C LEU A 250 10.29 19.85 -2.31
N PRO A 251 11.45 19.60 -1.67
CA PRO A 251 11.85 18.34 -1.04
C PRO A 251 11.35 18.18 0.41
N LYS A 252 10.77 19.20 1.03
CA LYS A 252 10.45 19.22 2.47
C LYS A 252 9.42 18.17 2.90
N SER A 253 8.55 17.77 1.98
CA SER A 253 7.52 16.74 2.16
C SER A 253 7.98 15.33 1.77
N ILE A 254 9.22 15.14 1.29
CA ILE A 254 9.62 13.94 0.52
C ILE A 254 9.43 12.63 1.27
N LYS A 255 9.62 12.65 2.59
CA LYS A 255 9.44 11.47 3.42
C LYS A 255 7.96 11.06 3.46
N GLY A 256 7.06 12.04 3.66
CA GLY A 256 5.62 11.85 3.54
C GLY A 256 5.20 11.41 2.13
N TYR A 257 5.79 12.01 1.09
CA TYR A 257 5.52 11.66 -0.31
C TYR A 257 5.89 10.22 -0.67
N ALA A 258 6.97 9.69 -0.07
CA ALA A 258 7.41 8.32 -0.32
C ALA A 258 6.49 7.26 0.32
N TYR A 259 5.78 7.59 1.41
CA TYR A 259 4.96 6.62 2.15
C TYR A 259 3.73 6.07 1.38
N PRO A 260 2.87 6.90 0.75
CA PRO A 260 1.73 6.42 -0.05
C PRO A 260 2.13 5.44 -1.15
N ARG A 261 3.34 5.59 -1.70
CA ARG A 261 3.88 4.73 -2.75
C ARG A 261 4.32 3.35 -2.27
N LEU A 262 4.53 3.17 -0.96
CA LEU A 262 4.82 1.87 -0.35
C LEU A 262 3.61 0.94 -0.35
N ARG A 263 2.40 1.47 -0.52
CA ARG A 263 1.13 0.72 -0.41
C ARG A 263 1.07 -0.13 0.88
N THR A 264 1.73 0.32 1.95
CA THR A 264 1.79 -0.38 3.24
C THR A 264 0.55 -0.08 4.09
N THR A 265 0.01 -1.11 4.74
CA THR A 265 -1.20 -1.04 5.57
C THR A 265 -0.90 -1.00 7.06
N ALA A 266 0.37 -0.79 7.38
CA ALA A 266 0.83 -0.62 8.74
C ALA A 266 0.86 0.85 9.18
N LEU A 267 0.48 1.79 8.31
CA LEU A 267 0.42 3.21 8.63
C LEU A 267 -1.02 3.72 8.52
N GLU A 268 -1.43 4.46 9.53
CA GLU A 268 -2.59 5.34 9.50
C GLU A 268 -2.13 6.74 9.09
N VAL A 269 -2.91 7.39 8.21
CA VAL A 269 -2.63 8.74 7.71
C VAL A 269 -3.70 9.67 8.26
N LEU A 270 -3.27 10.66 9.03
CA LEU A 270 -4.13 11.69 9.61
C LEU A 270 -3.86 13.02 8.92
N VAL A 271 -4.92 13.77 8.62
CA VAL A 271 -4.84 15.13 8.07
C VAL A 271 -5.76 16.04 8.88
N ASP A 272 -5.45 17.33 8.93
CA ASP A 272 -6.29 18.31 9.62
C ASP A 272 -7.60 18.56 8.87
N THR A 273 -7.53 18.62 7.55
CA THR A 273 -8.66 18.86 6.65
C THR A 273 -8.45 18.09 5.35
N TRP A 274 -9.53 17.79 4.63
CA TRP A 274 -9.43 17.07 3.36
C TRP A 274 -10.38 17.72 2.33
N PRO A 275 -9.95 17.91 1.06
CA PRO A 275 -8.70 17.48 0.44
C PRO A 275 -7.49 18.41 0.58
N ALA A 276 -7.67 19.63 1.07
CA ALA A 276 -6.61 20.64 1.18
C ALA A 276 -6.07 20.73 2.61
N PHE A 277 -5.16 19.82 2.99
CA PHE A 277 -4.53 19.80 4.31
C PHE A 277 -3.33 20.75 4.40
N THR A 278 -3.08 21.27 5.60
CA THR A 278 -1.83 21.97 5.96
C THR A 278 -0.91 21.07 6.79
N THR A 279 -1.48 20.08 7.48
CA THR A 279 -0.76 19.12 8.33
C THR A 279 -1.16 17.70 7.99
N ILE A 280 -0.16 16.82 7.86
CA ILE A 280 -0.33 15.39 7.66
C ILE A 280 0.62 14.60 8.55
N ILE A 281 0.07 13.60 9.23
CA ILE A 281 0.78 12.73 10.15
C ILE A 281 0.62 11.28 9.70
N PHE A 282 1.75 10.62 9.45
CA PHE A 282 1.82 9.18 9.21
C PHE A 282 2.25 8.52 10.50
N ARG A 283 1.42 7.64 11.06
CA ARG A 283 1.71 6.91 12.31
C ARG A 283 1.42 5.42 12.15
N PRO A 284 1.96 4.54 13.00
CA PRO A 284 1.54 3.14 13.08
C PRO A 284 0.02 3.03 13.22
N ASP A 285 -0.61 2.16 12.43
CA ASP A 285 -2.02 1.85 12.66
C ASP A 285 -2.18 1.19 14.05
N PRO A 286 -2.95 1.80 14.98
CA PRO A 286 -3.11 1.28 16.33
C PRO A 286 -3.84 -0.07 16.38
N ASN A 287 -4.54 -0.45 15.32
CA ASN A 287 -5.21 -1.74 15.18
C ASN A 287 -4.33 -2.80 14.50
N ASN A 288 -3.15 -2.43 14.00
CA ASN A 288 -2.21 -3.32 13.33
C ASN A 288 -1.06 -3.70 14.28
N ASN A 289 -1.12 -4.92 14.83
CA ASN A 289 -0.08 -5.40 15.75
C ASN A 289 1.32 -5.43 15.12
N ARG A 290 1.45 -5.65 13.80
CA ARG A 290 2.74 -5.64 13.10
C ARG A 290 3.30 -4.21 12.98
N ALA A 291 2.43 -3.19 12.92
CA ALA A 291 2.86 -1.79 12.92
C ALA A 291 3.50 -1.38 14.25
N LYS A 292 2.98 -1.90 15.37
CA LYS A 292 3.49 -1.65 16.73
C LYS A 292 4.89 -2.24 16.97
N ASP A 293 5.22 -3.34 16.29
CA ASP A 293 6.49 -4.03 16.46
C ASP A 293 7.61 -3.45 15.59
N TYR A 294 7.31 -3.02 14.37
CA TYR A 294 8.34 -2.65 13.38
C TYR A 294 8.36 -1.17 12.97
N LEU A 295 7.25 -0.47 13.16
CA LEU A 295 7.02 0.82 12.51
C LEU A 295 6.79 1.96 13.47
N ARG A 296 7.20 1.89 14.75
CA ARG A 296 7.08 2.92 15.83
C ARG A 296 7.68 4.30 15.48
N LYS A 297 7.56 4.74 14.24
CA LYS A 297 8.09 5.89 13.54
C LYS A 297 6.87 6.69 13.10
N VAL A 298 6.79 7.90 13.60
CA VAL A 298 5.85 8.91 13.14
C VAL A 298 6.59 9.80 12.13
N THR A 299 5.90 10.17 11.06
CA THR A 299 6.36 11.18 10.11
C THR A 299 5.35 12.30 10.07
N ILE A 300 5.84 13.53 10.22
CA ILE A 300 5.01 14.73 10.29
C ILE A 300 5.47 15.64 9.15
N TYR A 301 4.51 16.12 8.37
CA TYR A 301 4.69 17.25 7.48
C TYR A 301 3.63 18.30 7.81
N SER A 302 4.05 19.54 8.01
CA SER A 302 3.14 20.65 8.32
C SER A 302 3.67 21.98 7.79
N THR A 303 2.76 22.78 7.26
CA THR A 303 2.97 24.21 6.92
C THR A 303 2.30 25.17 7.90
N ASP A 304 1.53 24.66 8.87
CA ASP A 304 0.78 25.43 9.87
C ASP A 304 1.04 24.86 11.27
N GLU A 305 1.84 25.59 12.04
CA GLU A 305 2.31 25.17 13.37
C GLU A 305 1.16 25.09 14.40
N GLU A 306 0.13 25.94 14.28
CA GLU A 306 -1.00 25.94 15.21
C GLU A 306 -1.94 24.76 14.95
N VAL A 307 -2.14 24.40 13.69
CA VAL A 307 -2.86 23.17 13.32
C VAL A 307 -2.10 21.94 13.80
N LEU A 308 -0.78 21.89 13.61
CA LEU A 308 0.04 20.79 14.12
C LEU A 308 -0.07 20.69 15.65
N ARG A 309 0.03 21.82 16.37
CA ARG A 309 -0.17 21.89 17.82
C ARG A 309 -1.51 21.30 18.23
N ARG A 310 -2.62 21.72 17.58
CA ARG A 310 -3.97 21.22 17.85
C ARG A 310 -4.07 19.71 17.65
N MET A 311 -3.57 19.19 16.53
CA MET A 311 -3.58 17.75 16.23
C MET A 311 -2.82 16.94 17.29
N LEU A 312 -1.64 17.42 17.70
CA LEU A 312 -0.78 16.72 18.67
C LEU A 312 -1.27 16.81 20.12
N THR A 313 -2.03 17.86 20.47
CA THR A 313 -2.52 18.11 21.83
C THR A 313 -3.98 17.69 21.99
N VAL A 314 -4.91 18.45 21.40
CA VAL A 314 -6.37 18.31 21.56
C VAL A 314 -6.89 17.03 20.91
N GLU A 315 -6.49 16.77 19.66
CA GLU A 315 -6.99 15.62 18.89
C GLU A 315 -6.23 14.32 19.21
N ASN A 316 -5.14 14.42 19.97
CA ASN A 316 -4.28 13.32 20.39
C ASN A 316 -3.87 12.40 19.22
N ALA A 317 -3.43 13.02 18.12
CA ALA A 317 -3.05 12.36 16.87
C ALA A 317 -1.85 11.40 17.01
N ILE A 318 -1.17 11.34 18.16
CA ILE A 318 -0.13 10.35 18.46
C ILE A 318 -0.39 9.78 19.85
N ASP A 319 -0.12 8.48 20.02
CA ASP A 319 -0.09 7.88 21.35
C ASP A 319 1.23 8.24 22.07
N TRP A 320 1.16 9.21 22.96
CA TRP A 320 2.29 9.67 23.77
C TRP A 320 2.64 8.74 24.94
N SER A 321 1.81 7.73 25.22
CA SER A 321 2.01 6.81 26.36
C SER A 321 2.99 5.67 26.07
N THR A 322 3.36 5.47 24.81
CA THR A 322 4.30 4.43 24.38
C THR A 322 5.55 5.03 23.75
N TYR A 323 6.64 4.25 23.67
CA TYR A 323 7.86 4.66 22.97
C TYR A 323 7.59 4.84 21.47
N PHE A 324 8.06 5.93 20.88
CA PHE A 324 8.06 6.14 19.43
C PHE A 324 9.22 7.03 18.96
N LEU A 325 9.44 7.03 17.66
CA LEU A 325 10.42 7.82 16.94
C LEU A 325 9.69 8.84 16.07
N ILE A 326 10.03 10.12 16.14
CA ILE A 326 9.68 11.06 15.06
C ILE A 326 10.87 11.09 14.11
N GLY A 327 10.68 10.65 12.86
CA GLY A 327 11.79 10.53 11.93
C GLY A 327 11.78 11.59 10.83
N GLY A 328 12.92 12.20 10.54
CA GLY A 328 13.09 13.12 9.41
C GLY A 328 12.19 14.35 9.51
N CYS A 329 11.96 14.83 10.72
CA CYS A 329 11.11 15.98 10.98
C CYS A 329 11.92 17.27 10.81
N ASP A 330 11.28 18.27 10.19
CA ASP A 330 11.83 19.61 10.02
C ASP A 330 12.17 20.22 11.39
N VAL A 331 13.41 20.67 11.56
CA VAL A 331 13.88 21.25 12.83
C VAL A 331 13.12 22.50 13.25
N ARG A 332 12.41 23.17 12.33
CA ARG A 332 11.55 24.31 12.67
C ARG A 332 10.46 23.94 13.68
N HIS A 333 9.97 22.69 13.64
CA HIS A 333 8.96 22.18 14.58
C HIS A 333 9.55 21.77 15.95
N LEU A 334 10.87 21.86 16.13
CA LEU A 334 11.55 21.39 17.35
C LEU A 334 11.09 22.11 18.64
N PRO A 335 10.96 23.44 18.69
CA PRO A 335 10.49 24.12 19.89
C PRO A 335 9.10 23.64 20.31
N LEU A 336 8.17 23.55 19.35
CA LEU A 336 6.82 23.03 19.55
C LEU A 336 6.84 21.60 20.11
N LEU A 337 7.59 20.70 19.47
CA LEU A 337 7.65 19.29 19.89
C LEU A 337 8.22 19.14 21.31
N LYS A 338 9.24 19.92 21.68
CA LYS A 338 9.80 19.96 23.04
C LYS A 338 8.77 20.44 24.06
N GLU A 339 8.04 21.50 23.74
CA GLU A 339 7.00 22.06 24.60
C GLU A 339 5.86 21.03 24.85
N ILE A 340 5.37 20.39 23.78
CA ILE A 340 4.33 19.38 23.87
C ILE A 340 4.81 18.16 24.66
N ALA A 341 6.03 17.66 24.39
CA ALA A 341 6.59 16.54 25.15
C ALA A 341 6.72 16.87 26.64
N ALA A 342 7.23 18.06 26.98
CA ALA A 342 7.36 18.52 28.36
C ALA A 342 6.01 18.66 29.07
N SER A 343 5.01 19.26 28.42
CA SER A 343 3.66 19.38 29.00
C SER A 343 2.96 18.02 29.22
N ARG A 344 3.39 16.97 28.50
CA ARG A 344 2.94 15.60 28.66
C ARG A 344 3.84 14.75 29.57
N GLY A 345 4.91 15.31 30.12
CA GLY A 345 5.87 14.57 30.96
C GLY A 345 6.65 13.49 30.20
N VAL A 346 6.79 13.62 28.88
CA VAL A 346 7.47 12.65 28.00
C VAL A 346 8.93 13.05 27.79
N SER A 347 9.85 12.09 27.96
CA SER A 347 11.25 12.27 27.63
C SER A 347 11.43 12.39 26.10
N MET A 348 12.31 13.29 25.67
CA MET A 348 12.60 13.49 24.24
C MET A 348 14.11 13.63 24.03
N LYS A 349 14.68 12.80 23.15
CA LYS A 349 16.10 12.76 22.81
C LYS A 349 16.30 12.97 21.32
N GLU A 350 17.15 13.92 20.96
CA GLU A 350 17.57 14.18 19.59
C GLU A 350 18.71 13.26 19.16
N PHE A 351 18.66 12.71 17.95
CA PHE A 351 19.68 11.80 17.42
C PHE A 351 20.78 12.54 16.65
N SER A 352 20.43 13.09 15.49
CA SER A 352 21.40 13.65 14.56
C SER A 352 20.71 14.59 13.59
N LEU A 353 21.30 15.78 13.47
CA LEU A 353 20.93 16.76 12.46
C LEU A 353 21.47 16.31 11.10
N VAL A 354 20.63 16.36 10.06
CA VAL A 354 20.98 15.87 8.73
C VAL A 354 20.62 16.86 7.62
N HIS A 355 21.40 16.81 6.55
CA HIS A 355 21.05 17.33 5.24
C HIS A 355 20.11 16.36 4.52
N LEU A 356 19.05 16.89 3.92
CA LEU A 356 18.25 16.18 2.93
C LEU A 356 18.85 16.42 1.54
N MET A 357 19.40 15.37 0.94
CA MET A 357 20.01 15.40 -0.38
C MET A 357 19.08 14.74 -1.39
N THR A 358 18.79 15.39 -2.51
CA THR A 358 17.90 14.89 -3.57
C THR A 358 18.58 14.88 -4.93
N LEU A 359 18.24 13.93 -5.78
CA LEU A 359 18.63 13.89 -7.19
C LEU A 359 17.38 13.85 -8.06
N THR A 360 17.10 14.94 -8.77
CA THR A 360 15.90 15.09 -9.60
C THR A 360 16.00 14.30 -10.90
N ASP A 361 17.18 14.33 -11.53
CA ASP A 361 17.43 13.66 -12.81
C ASP A 361 18.70 12.80 -12.75
N PRO A 362 18.57 11.46 -12.74
CA PRO A 362 19.71 10.55 -12.77
C PRO A 362 20.29 10.31 -14.17
N SER A 363 19.75 10.93 -15.23
CA SER A 363 20.22 10.74 -16.62
C SER A 363 21.69 11.13 -16.81
N HIS A 364 22.16 12.13 -16.05
CA HIS A 364 23.53 12.63 -16.07
C HIS A 364 24.48 11.86 -15.16
N LEU A 365 24.01 10.81 -14.46
CA LEU A 365 24.89 10.03 -13.61
C LEU A 365 25.92 9.30 -14.47
N PRO A 366 27.22 9.41 -14.10
CA PRO A 366 28.29 8.81 -14.87
C PRO A 366 28.13 7.29 -14.94
N GLU A 367 28.49 6.72 -16.08
CA GLU A 367 28.55 5.28 -16.27
C GLU A 367 29.82 4.73 -15.60
N LEU A 368 29.72 4.53 -14.30
CA LEU A 368 30.86 4.17 -13.42
C LEU A 368 31.06 2.67 -13.28
N VAL A 369 30.21 1.86 -13.92
CA VAL A 369 30.24 0.43 -13.79
C VAL A 369 31.21 -0.11 -14.85
N THR A 370 32.43 -0.42 -14.43
CA THR A 370 33.33 -1.25 -15.25
C THR A 370 32.77 -2.67 -15.30
N SER A 371 33.14 -3.44 -16.32
CA SER A 371 32.74 -4.85 -16.42
C SER A 371 33.12 -5.67 -15.18
N ASP A 372 34.22 -5.31 -14.50
CA ASP A 372 34.65 -5.90 -13.21
C ASP A 372 33.71 -5.55 -12.05
N LEU A 373 33.28 -4.29 -11.93
CA LEU A 373 32.33 -3.89 -10.89
C LEU A 373 30.94 -4.50 -11.13
N GLU A 374 30.55 -4.67 -12.39
CA GLU A 374 29.29 -5.29 -12.77
C GLU A 374 29.24 -6.76 -12.35
N SER A 375 30.31 -7.51 -12.56
CA SER A 375 30.39 -8.95 -12.25
C SER A 375 30.36 -9.23 -10.74
N ARG A 376 30.85 -8.30 -9.93
CA ARG A 376 30.89 -8.38 -8.46
C ARG A 376 29.66 -7.77 -7.78
N ARG A 377 28.74 -7.18 -8.55
CA ARG A 377 27.54 -6.55 -8.01
C ARG A 377 26.53 -7.62 -7.61
N SER A 378 26.02 -7.51 -6.39
CA SER A 378 25.00 -8.40 -5.86
C SER A 378 23.95 -7.64 -5.05
N VAL A 379 23.04 -8.38 -4.43
CA VAL A 379 22.04 -7.90 -3.48
C VAL A 379 22.38 -8.40 -2.08
N LEU A 380 21.98 -7.66 -1.06
CA LEU A 380 22.12 -8.14 0.31
C LEU A 380 21.06 -9.22 0.60
N THR A 381 21.46 -10.22 1.37
CA THR A 381 20.62 -11.33 1.83
C THR A 381 20.67 -11.41 3.36
N GLU A 382 19.86 -12.27 3.96
CA GLU A 382 19.76 -12.41 5.43
C GLU A 382 21.11 -12.78 6.08
N THR A 383 21.99 -13.45 5.34
CA THR A 383 23.35 -13.81 5.80
C THR A 383 24.25 -12.58 6.02
N HIS A 384 23.88 -11.42 5.49
CA HIS A 384 24.66 -10.18 5.63
C HIS A 384 24.18 -9.26 6.76
N VAL A 385 23.09 -9.61 7.46
CA VAL A 385 22.53 -8.74 8.52
C VAL A 385 23.55 -8.49 9.62
N ASP A 386 24.30 -9.51 10.04
CA ASP A 386 25.28 -9.40 11.13
C ASP A 386 26.38 -8.39 10.83
N VAL A 387 26.97 -8.42 9.63
CA VAL A 387 28.05 -7.49 9.27
C VAL A 387 27.53 -6.05 9.19
N ILE A 388 26.32 -5.84 8.66
CA ILE A 388 25.71 -4.50 8.59
C ILE A 388 25.36 -4.01 9.99
N ASN A 389 24.78 -4.87 10.84
CA ASN A 389 24.41 -4.50 12.21
C ASN A 389 25.64 -4.11 13.04
N LYS A 390 26.76 -4.82 12.88
CA LYS A 390 28.02 -4.53 13.60
C LYS A 390 28.72 -3.27 13.10
N THR A 391 28.57 -2.93 11.81
CA THR A 391 29.30 -1.80 11.18
C THR A 391 28.51 -0.50 11.17
N TRP A 392 27.18 -0.57 11.28
CA TRP A 392 26.33 0.62 11.30
C TRP A 392 26.46 1.35 12.64
N LYS A 393 26.68 2.68 12.59
CA LYS A 393 26.85 3.55 13.77
C LYS A 393 25.70 3.45 14.79
N PHE A 394 24.49 3.21 14.30
CA PHE A 394 23.28 3.04 15.13
C PHE A 394 22.85 1.57 15.27
N GLY A 395 23.75 0.65 14.91
CA GLY A 395 23.55 -0.79 15.04
C GLY A 395 24.15 -1.35 16.31
N GLY A 396 24.26 -2.68 16.36
CA GLY A 396 24.92 -3.41 17.44
C GLY A 396 23.97 -4.04 18.47
N ASP A 397 22.67 -3.83 18.34
CA ASP A 397 21.66 -4.44 19.21
C ASP A 397 20.66 -5.32 18.42
N GLU A 398 19.79 -6.01 19.16
CA GLU A 398 18.76 -6.91 18.61
C GLU A 398 17.67 -6.15 17.85
N LYS A 399 17.37 -4.91 18.25
CA LYS A 399 16.36 -4.07 17.60
C LYS A 399 16.85 -3.59 16.25
N SER A 400 18.11 -3.16 16.15
CA SER A 400 18.76 -2.78 14.90
C SER A 400 18.94 -3.99 13.98
N TYR A 401 19.27 -5.17 14.52
CA TYR A 401 19.31 -6.43 13.75
C TYR A 401 17.97 -6.70 13.07
N ARG A 402 16.86 -6.71 13.84
CA ARG A 402 15.51 -6.96 13.30
C ARG A 402 15.10 -5.94 12.25
N ASN A 403 15.43 -4.67 12.48
CA ASN A 403 15.16 -3.60 11.51
C ASN A 403 15.96 -3.80 10.21
N ILE A 404 17.26 -4.12 10.28
CA ILE A 404 18.08 -4.38 9.09
C ILE A 404 17.60 -5.62 8.33
N LEU A 405 17.24 -6.69 9.04
CA LEU A 405 16.64 -7.90 8.45
C LEU A 405 15.34 -7.57 7.71
N HIS A 406 14.48 -6.74 8.31
CA HIS A 406 13.26 -6.25 7.67
C HIS A 406 13.58 -5.45 6.39
N LEU A 407 14.56 -4.55 6.45
CA LEU A 407 14.97 -3.78 5.27
C LEU A 407 15.47 -4.67 4.13
N ILE A 408 16.33 -5.64 4.43
CA ILE A 408 16.87 -6.58 3.44
C ILE A 408 15.77 -7.44 2.79
N ARG A 409 14.78 -7.89 3.56
CA ARG A 409 13.70 -8.74 3.05
C ARG A 409 12.71 -8.02 2.14
N HIS A 410 12.52 -6.71 2.34
CA HIS A 410 11.39 -6.00 1.74
C HIS A 410 11.77 -4.80 0.87
N PHE A 411 13.00 -4.31 0.95
CA PHE A 411 13.42 -3.08 0.29
C PHE A 411 14.65 -3.28 -0.61
N PRO A 412 14.79 -2.51 -1.70
CA PRO A 412 15.94 -2.61 -2.58
C PRO A 412 17.26 -2.37 -1.84
N SER A 413 18.21 -3.26 -2.06
CA SER A 413 19.59 -3.14 -1.62
C SER A 413 20.54 -3.44 -2.77
N CYS A 414 21.80 -3.03 -2.64
CA CYS A 414 22.86 -3.36 -3.56
C CYS A 414 24.19 -3.43 -2.82
N CYS A 415 25.04 -4.39 -3.20
CA CYS A 415 26.39 -4.52 -2.68
C CYS A 415 27.40 -4.86 -3.77
N ILE A 416 28.67 -4.62 -3.47
CA ILE A 416 29.82 -5.15 -4.20
C ILE A 416 30.47 -6.19 -3.29
N THR A 417 30.75 -7.38 -3.83
CA THR A 417 31.36 -8.48 -3.09
C THR A 417 32.86 -8.61 -3.36
N ASP A 418 33.58 -9.27 -2.47
CA ASP A 418 34.92 -9.81 -2.74
C ASP A 418 34.87 -11.16 -3.48
N GLU A 419 36.05 -11.77 -3.66
CA GLU A 419 36.23 -13.08 -4.30
C GLU A 419 35.57 -14.23 -3.51
N ASN A 420 35.27 -14.03 -2.22
CA ASN A 420 34.59 -14.98 -1.35
C ASN A 420 33.08 -14.71 -1.24
N ASN A 421 32.53 -13.88 -2.14
CA ASN A 421 31.14 -13.44 -2.14
C ASN A 421 30.72 -12.67 -0.86
N GLN A 422 31.66 -12.11 -0.10
CA GLN A 422 31.34 -11.29 1.07
C GLN A 422 31.17 -9.83 0.68
N PRO A 423 30.15 -9.11 1.22
CA PRO A 423 29.92 -7.72 0.88
C PRO A 423 31.03 -6.82 1.44
N VAL A 424 31.73 -6.11 0.56
CA VAL A 424 32.80 -5.15 0.91
C VAL A 424 32.35 -3.69 0.79
N SER A 425 31.26 -3.45 0.07
CA SER A 425 30.55 -2.18 0.05
C SER A 425 29.07 -2.42 -0.20
N TRP A 426 28.19 -1.62 0.41
CA TRP A 426 26.75 -1.79 0.28
C TRP A 426 25.99 -0.49 0.51
N VAL A 427 24.72 -0.52 0.07
CA VAL A 427 23.71 0.50 0.31
C VAL A 427 22.35 -0.17 0.43
N LEU A 428 21.51 0.33 1.34
CA LEU A 428 20.14 -0.11 1.54
C LEU A 428 19.16 1.02 1.23
N SER A 429 17.90 0.67 0.99
CA SER A 429 16.79 1.62 1.06
C SER A 429 16.10 1.45 2.40
N TYR A 430 15.81 2.56 3.08
CA TYR A 430 14.94 2.55 4.26
C TYR A 430 13.49 2.21 3.87
N ASP A 431 12.64 2.02 4.88
CA ASP A 431 11.20 1.80 4.78
C ASP A 431 10.40 2.99 4.24
N TYR A 432 11.08 4.04 3.78
CA TYR A 432 10.57 5.22 3.07
C TYR A 432 11.41 5.52 1.82
N TYR A 433 12.13 4.53 1.28
CA TYR A 433 12.95 4.59 0.05
C TYR A 433 14.12 5.58 0.03
N ALA A 434 14.42 6.27 1.12
CA ALA A 434 15.69 6.99 1.22
C ALA A 434 16.86 5.99 1.16
N MET A 435 17.87 6.31 0.36
CA MET A 435 19.12 5.56 0.36
C MET A 435 19.86 5.81 1.67
N GLY A 436 20.38 4.75 2.27
CA GLY A 436 21.02 4.82 3.56
C GLY A 436 21.85 3.59 3.90
N MET A 437 22.43 3.61 5.10
CA MET A 437 23.40 2.60 5.54
C MET A 437 24.51 2.34 4.51
N LEU A 438 24.86 3.39 3.73
CA LEU A 438 25.93 3.32 2.75
C LEU A 438 27.24 3.12 3.48
N TYR A 439 27.96 2.06 3.13
CA TYR A 439 29.25 1.79 3.73
C TYR A 439 30.20 1.10 2.75
N THR A 440 31.49 1.39 2.94
CA THR A 440 32.60 0.70 2.28
C THR A 440 33.62 0.36 3.35
N GLN A 441 34.00 -0.92 3.42
CA GLN A 441 35.05 -1.38 4.32
C GLN A 441 36.35 -0.58 4.12
N PRO A 442 37.07 -0.21 5.19
CA PRO A 442 38.25 0.66 5.12
C PRO A 442 39.27 0.30 4.01
N GLU A 443 39.61 -0.98 3.90
CA GLU A 443 40.53 -1.59 2.93
C GLU A 443 40.03 -1.56 1.46
N HIS A 444 38.75 -1.24 1.26
CA HIS A 444 38.10 -1.10 -0.04
C HIS A 444 37.74 0.35 -0.40
N ARG A 445 38.07 1.33 0.45
CA ARG A 445 37.83 2.76 0.17
C ARG A 445 38.75 3.28 -0.95
N GLY A 446 38.33 4.38 -1.59
CA GLY A 446 39.05 4.98 -2.71
C GLY A 446 38.93 4.26 -4.06
N LYS A 447 38.27 3.09 -4.10
CA LYS A 447 38.09 2.26 -5.31
C LYS A 447 36.83 2.59 -6.13
N GLY A 448 36.10 3.66 -5.78
CA GLY A 448 34.87 4.07 -6.48
C GLY A 448 33.60 3.26 -6.17
N TYR A 449 33.67 2.25 -5.29
CA TYR A 449 32.56 1.34 -4.99
C TYR A 449 31.28 2.05 -4.52
N ALA A 450 31.39 2.95 -3.55
CA ALA A 450 30.24 3.73 -3.08
C ALA A 450 29.58 4.53 -4.22
N LYS A 451 30.39 5.11 -5.11
CA LYS A 451 29.91 5.91 -6.25
C LYS A 451 29.11 5.04 -7.24
N ALA A 452 29.61 3.83 -7.51
CA ALA A 452 28.92 2.85 -8.36
C ALA A 452 27.60 2.35 -7.75
N LEU A 453 27.59 2.10 -6.44
CA LEU A 453 26.39 1.67 -5.70
C LEU A 453 25.31 2.77 -5.66
N ILE A 454 25.68 4.01 -5.33
CA ILE A 454 24.75 5.16 -5.35
C ILE A 454 24.15 5.31 -6.76
N THR A 455 24.98 5.24 -7.80
CA THR A 455 24.53 5.38 -9.19
C THR A 455 23.54 4.28 -9.58
N THR A 456 23.87 3.03 -9.23
CA THR A 456 23.01 1.88 -9.52
C THR A 456 21.66 2.00 -8.80
N MET A 457 21.68 2.35 -7.51
CA MET A 457 20.46 2.52 -6.72
C MET A 457 19.62 3.70 -7.19
N ALA A 458 20.24 4.83 -7.51
CA ALA A 458 19.55 6.00 -8.04
C ALA A 458 18.80 5.67 -9.33
N LYS A 459 19.47 5.03 -10.29
CA LYS A 459 18.84 4.59 -11.55
C LYS A 459 17.71 3.59 -11.31
N ARG A 460 17.91 2.62 -10.40
CA ARG A 460 16.90 1.62 -10.03
C ARG A 460 15.66 2.24 -9.37
N LEU A 461 15.86 3.12 -8.40
CA LEU A 461 14.74 3.77 -7.69
C LEU A 461 13.95 4.66 -8.67
N HIS A 462 14.66 5.42 -9.51
CA HIS A 462 14.03 6.29 -10.50
C HIS A 462 13.25 5.52 -11.56
N SER A 463 13.78 4.41 -12.09
CA SER A 463 13.06 3.59 -13.08
C SER A 463 11.80 2.92 -12.51
N GLN A 464 11.77 2.72 -11.19
CA GLN A 464 10.60 2.26 -10.45
C GLN A 464 9.65 3.41 -10.05
N GLY A 465 9.97 4.63 -10.47
CA GLY A 465 9.21 5.84 -10.22
C GLY A 465 9.52 6.51 -8.88
N TYR A 466 10.27 5.90 -7.96
CA TYR A 466 10.52 6.46 -6.62
C TYR A 466 11.41 7.72 -6.64
N PRO A 467 11.23 8.65 -5.68
CA PRO A 467 12.16 9.76 -5.52
C PRO A 467 13.55 9.26 -5.13
N VAL A 468 14.60 9.89 -5.67
CA VAL A 468 15.99 9.55 -5.37
C VAL A 468 16.54 10.54 -4.35
N TYR A 469 16.74 10.08 -3.11
CA TYR A 469 17.18 10.95 -2.02
C TYR A 469 17.86 10.18 -0.89
N CYS A 470 18.56 10.90 -0.02
CA CYS A 470 19.14 10.38 1.20
C CYS A 470 19.21 11.46 2.29
N PHE A 471 19.47 11.01 3.51
CA PHE A 471 19.77 11.86 4.64
C PHE A 471 21.24 11.66 5.05
N ILE A 472 21.98 12.76 5.19
CA ILE A 472 23.40 12.75 5.55
C ILE A 472 23.62 13.59 6.81
N GLU A 473 24.21 13.00 7.86
CA GLU A 473 24.58 13.74 9.07
C GLU A 473 25.45 14.97 8.73
N GLU A 474 25.20 16.11 9.36
CA GLU A 474 25.95 17.35 9.08
C GLU A 474 27.46 17.20 9.29
N SER A 475 27.86 16.37 10.25
CA SER A 475 29.28 16.08 10.50
C SER A 475 29.93 15.18 9.43
N ASN A 476 29.15 14.56 8.54
CA ASN A 476 29.62 13.61 7.53
C ASN A 476 29.94 14.30 6.19
N GLU A 477 30.93 15.19 6.24
CA GLU A 477 31.44 15.96 5.10
C GLU A 477 31.88 15.10 3.92
N LEU A 478 32.42 13.91 4.18
CA LEU A 478 32.86 12.97 3.15
C LEU A 478 31.67 12.46 2.32
N SER A 479 30.60 12.02 2.99
CA SER A 479 29.38 11.58 2.31
C SER A 479 28.70 12.76 1.60
N TYR A 480 28.61 13.93 2.26
CA TYR A 480 28.04 15.13 1.65
C TYR A 480 28.73 15.47 0.31
N LYS A 481 30.06 15.56 0.30
CA LYS A 481 30.85 15.82 -0.92
C LYS A 481 30.69 14.73 -1.98
N LEU A 482 30.63 13.46 -1.57
CA LEU A 482 30.41 12.34 -2.48
C LEU A 482 29.07 12.48 -3.22
N PHE A 483 27.97 12.72 -2.50
CA PHE A 483 26.65 12.90 -3.11
C PHE A 483 26.58 14.18 -3.96
N LYS A 484 27.17 15.31 -3.53
CA LYS A 484 27.29 16.52 -4.36
C LYS A 484 28.02 16.23 -5.68
N SER A 485 29.09 15.44 -5.66
CA SER A 485 29.84 15.05 -6.87
C SER A 485 29.05 14.20 -7.87
N LEU A 486 27.90 13.65 -7.44
CA LEU A 486 26.95 12.88 -8.24
C LEU A 486 25.72 13.69 -8.65
N GLY A 487 25.73 15.00 -8.44
CA GLY A 487 24.64 15.89 -8.84
C GLY A 487 23.49 15.99 -7.83
N PHE A 488 23.62 15.40 -6.63
CA PHE A 488 22.63 15.63 -5.58
C PHE A 488 22.69 17.07 -5.08
N THR A 489 21.54 17.61 -4.71
CA THR A 489 21.39 18.95 -4.16
C THR A 489 20.66 18.90 -2.82
N ASP A 490 20.91 19.89 -1.97
CA ASP A 490 20.21 20.12 -0.71
C ASP A 490 19.59 21.53 -0.68
N ASP A 491 18.55 21.71 0.13
CA ASP A 491 17.99 23.01 0.47
C ASP A 491 18.66 23.50 1.78
N PRO A 492 19.49 24.56 1.75
CA PRO A 492 20.14 25.08 2.94
C PRO A 492 19.17 25.56 4.03
N SER A 493 17.93 25.92 3.65
CA SER A 493 16.87 26.36 4.57
C SER A 493 16.15 25.20 5.27
N TYR A 494 16.43 23.96 4.89
CA TYR A 494 15.80 22.77 5.44
C TYR A 494 16.83 21.87 6.11
N ARG A 495 16.54 21.52 7.36
CA ARG A 495 17.25 20.47 8.09
C ARG A 495 16.24 19.56 8.74
N ALA A 496 16.59 18.28 8.77
CA ALA A 496 15.77 17.27 9.41
C ALA A 496 16.53 16.63 10.56
N THR A 497 15.80 16.06 11.50
CA THR A 497 16.38 15.27 12.59
C THR A 497 15.43 14.14 13.01
N TRP A 498 15.95 13.22 13.82
CA TRP A 498 15.22 12.10 14.39
C TRP A 498 15.15 12.28 15.90
N TYR A 499 13.97 12.06 16.47
CA TYR A 499 13.73 12.15 17.90
C TYR A 499 13.25 10.80 18.43
N GLU A 500 13.82 10.35 19.54
CA GLU A 500 13.21 9.33 20.39
C GLU A 500 12.35 9.99 21.44
N LEU A 501 11.16 9.43 21.64
CA LEU A 501 10.22 9.88 22.64
C LEU A 501 9.81 8.72 23.54
N ASN A 502 9.68 9.01 24.83
CA ASN A 502 9.16 8.10 25.86
C ASN A 502 9.94 6.77 25.97
N TYR A 503 11.25 6.89 26.17
CA TYR A 503 12.20 5.78 26.33
C TYR A 503 12.45 5.38 27.80
#